data_AF-A0A3Q9J2T8-F1
#
_entry.id   AF-A0A3Q9J2T8-F1
#
_cell.length_a   1.000
_cell.length_b   1.000
_cell.length_c   1.000
_cell.angle_alpha   90.00
_cell.angle_beta   90.00
_cell.angle_gamma   90.00
#
_symmetry.space_group_name_H-M   'P 1'
#
loop_
_entity.id
_entity.type
_entity.pdbx_description
1 polymer ?
#
loop_
_entity_poly.entity_id
_entity_poly.type
_entity_poly.pdbx_seq_one_letter_code
_entity_poly.pdbx_strand_id
1 'polypeptide(L)'
;MTKKTYTRPLTIGALAGVALLAVGAPAYAETEVSEPSEFTSAFTVMATPDQVINNDGVAAPGESGATGTFTFRINSDLEIICYDIRLEGVTGDYQSPAKTATHIHEAAVGKPGPPRISFPNPAPAGDGPRTSSGCLQGPFTTGILAEGVDTGEGFTLAQIEANPAGFTGDSHTVTSPAGVVRGQLSAIPVGGVDTGAGGAADAGMNPLVVSAAVGGAGLLAASAVLVHRRRASAGR
;
A
#
# COMPACT_ATOMS: atom_id res chain seq x y z
N MET A 1 63.18 -54.73 -44.11
CA MET A 1 61.75 -54.41 -44.35
C MET A 1 60.97 -55.09 -43.23
N THR A 2 60.28 -54.47 -42.28
CA THR A 2 59.55 -53.19 -42.24
C THR A 2 59.41 -52.85 -40.75
N LYS A 3 59.88 -51.68 -40.29
CA LYS A 3 59.78 -51.27 -38.88
C LYS A 3 58.35 -50.74 -38.65
N LYS A 4 57.51 -51.50 -37.93
CA LYS A 4 56.14 -51.07 -37.56
C LYS A 4 56.24 -50.08 -36.40
N THR A 5 56.02 -48.80 -36.70
CA THR A 5 55.88 -47.74 -35.70
C THR A 5 54.44 -47.72 -35.22
N TYR A 6 54.23 -47.95 -33.92
CA TYR A 6 52.91 -47.83 -33.28
C TYR A 6 52.69 -46.38 -32.86
N THR A 7 51.76 -45.69 -33.52
CA THR A 7 51.31 -44.35 -33.13
C THR A 7 50.18 -44.49 -32.12
N ARG A 8 50.43 -44.07 -30.87
CA ARG A 8 49.40 -43.98 -29.82
C ARG A 8 48.53 -42.75 -30.11
N PRO A 9 47.18 -42.86 -30.11
CA PRO A 9 46.33 -41.69 -30.28
C PRO A 9 46.40 -40.82 -29.02
N LEU A 10 46.83 -39.57 -29.19
CA LEU A 10 46.68 -38.50 -28.22
C LEU A 10 45.18 -38.14 -28.16
N THR A 11 44.50 -38.52 -27.10
CA THR A 11 43.17 -37.97 -26.77
C THR A 11 43.37 -36.56 -26.25
N ILE A 12 43.19 -35.56 -27.11
CA ILE A 12 43.08 -34.16 -26.72
C ILE A 12 41.72 -34.00 -26.06
N GLY A 13 41.72 -33.84 -24.73
CA GLY A 13 40.54 -33.51 -23.95
C GLY A 13 40.03 -32.12 -24.34
N ALA A 14 38.91 -32.08 -25.06
CA ALA A 14 38.14 -30.87 -25.22
C ALA A 14 37.38 -30.60 -23.91
N LEU A 15 37.96 -29.77 -23.05
CA LEU A 15 37.21 -29.13 -21.97
C LEU A 15 36.22 -28.16 -22.62
N ALA A 16 34.99 -28.64 -22.85
CA ALA A 16 33.86 -27.78 -23.18
C ALA A 16 33.57 -26.91 -21.95
N GLY A 17 34.11 -25.69 -21.94
CA GLY A 17 33.70 -24.66 -21.01
C GLY A 17 32.24 -24.30 -21.30
N VAL A 18 31.32 -24.87 -20.53
CA VAL A 18 29.93 -24.43 -20.50
C VAL A 18 29.94 -23.07 -19.84
N ALA A 19 29.99 -22.01 -20.64
CA ALA A 19 29.62 -20.68 -20.20
C ALA A 19 28.14 -20.75 -19.84
N LEU A 20 27.83 -20.90 -18.55
CA LEU A 20 26.51 -20.60 -18.04
C LEU A 20 26.27 -19.11 -18.30
N LEU A 21 25.53 -18.83 -19.37
CA LEU A 21 24.80 -17.57 -19.49
C LEU A 21 23.87 -17.53 -18.28
N ALA A 22 24.22 -16.70 -17.29
CA ALA A 22 23.27 -16.28 -16.28
C ALA A 22 22.19 -15.50 -17.02
N VAL A 23 21.16 -16.21 -17.46
CA VAL A 23 19.90 -15.60 -17.84
C VAL A 23 19.39 -14.99 -16.56
N GLY A 24 19.57 -13.67 -16.40
CA GLY A 24 18.95 -12.94 -15.30
C GLY A 24 17.48 -13.29 -15.31
N ALA A 25 16.96 -13.81 -14.19
CA ALA A 25 15.53 -13.94 -14.01
C ALA A 25 14.89 -12.61 -14.41
N PRO A 26 13.73 -12.61 -15.10
CA PRO A 26 13.03 -11.35 -15.36
C PRO A 26 12.92 -10.62 -14.03
N ALA A 27 13.39 -9.37 -13.99
CA ALA A 27 13.32 -8.55 -12.79
C ALA A 27 11.89 -8.60 -12.31
N TYR A 28 11.65 -9.27 -11.19
CA TYR A 28 10.35 -9.22 -10.54
C TYR A 28 10.19 -7.76 -10.08
N ALA A 29 9.46 -6.99 -10.88
CA ALA A 29 8.12 -6.58 -10.47
C ALA A 29 7.96 -6.51 -8.95
N GLU A 30 8.10 -5.31 -8.39
CA GLU A 30 7.71 -4.91 -7.04
C GLU A 30 7.76 -6.01 -5.96
N THR A 31 8.81 -6.00 -5.13
CA THR A 31 9.00 -7.04 -4.10
C THR A 31 8.29 -6.68 -2.81
N GLU A 32 7.58 -7.62 -2.20
CA GLU A 32 7.06 -7.45 -0.83
C GLU A 32 8.22 -7.33 0.18
N VAL A 33 8.19 -6.28 0.98
CA VAL A 33 9.22 -5.97 1.98
C VAL A 33 8.60 -5.62 3.34
N SER A 34 9.42 -5.63 4.39
CA SER A 34 9.03 -5.07 5.68
C SER A 34 8.87 -3.56 5.60
N GLU A 35 7.99 -3.01 6.44
CA GLU A 35 7.87 -1.56 6.64
C GLU A 35 9.22 -0.92 7.01
N PRO A 36 9.63 0.19 6.35
CA PRO A 36 10.87 0.88 6.69
C PRO A 36 10.74 1.62 8.03
N SER A 37 11.87 2.00 8.62
CA SER A 37 11.88 2.74 9.90
C SER A 37 11.36 4.17 9.80
N GLU A 38 11.32 4.74 8.60
CA GLU A 38 10.89 6.11 8.34
C GLU A 38 10.21 6.23 6.97
N PHE A 39 9.35 7.24 6.85
CA PHE A 39 8.66 7.61 5.63
C PHE A 39 8.98 9.05 5.25
N THR A 40 9.21 9.30 3.97
CA THR A 40 9.43 10.62 3.40
C THR A 40 8.10 11.36 3.20
N SER A 41 7.01 10.63 2.95
CA SER A 41 5.70 11.22 2.69
C SER A 41 4.54 10.24 2.95
N ALA A 42 3.32 10.78 3.01
CA ALA A 42 2.10 10.00 3.10
C ALA A 42 0.98 10.64 2.27
N PHE A 43 0.14 9.80 1.67
CA PHE A 43 -0.97 10.20 0.80
C PHE A 43 -2.21 9.38 1.11
N THR A 44 -3.37 9.96 0.83
CA THR A 44 -4.64 9.24 0.82
C THR A 44 -5.41 9.46 -0.47
N VAL A 45 -6.24 8.49 -0.84
CA VAL A 45 -7.23 8.56 -1.91
C VAL A 45 -8.59 8.23 -1.32
N MET A 46 -9.54 9.15 -1.48
CA MET A 46 -10.95 8.90 -1.24
C MET A 46 -11.62 8.64 -2.58
N ALA A 47 -11.77 7.36 -2.93
CA ALA A 47 -12.25 6.92 -4.23
C ALA A 47 -13.76 6.72 -4.21
N THR A 48 -14.41 7.20 -5.27
CA THR A 48 -15.87 7.11 -5.47
C THR A 48 -16.19 6.65 -6.90
N PRO A 49 -17.38 6.08 -7.13
CA PRO A 49 -17.76 5.55 -8.44
C PRO A 49 -18.00 6.63 -9.50
N ASP A 50 -18.22 7.88 -9.11
CA ASP A 50 -18.47 9.02 -10.01
C ASP A 50 -17.20 9.66 -10.57
N GLN A 51 -16.02 9.25 -10.09
CA GLN A 51 -14.72 9.80 -10.53
C GLN A 51 -14.01 8.93 -11.57
N VAL A 52 -14.63 7.82 -12.00
CA VAL A 52 -14.04 6.87 -12.95
C VAL A 52 -13.97 7.48 -14.35
N ILE A 53 -12.79 7.40 -14.96
CA ILE A 53 -12.50 7.90 -16.31
C ILE A 53 -11.93 6.73 -17.11
N ASN A 54 -12.52 6.41 -18.26
CA ASN A 54 -12.02 5.35 -19.12
C ASN A 54 -10.78 5.80 -19.93
N ASN A 55 -10.16 4.87 -20.65
CA ASN A 55 -8.95 5.14 -21.44
C ASN A 55 -9.12 6.19 -22.55
N ASP A 56 -10.34 6.41 -23.04
CA ASP A 56 -10.66 7.45 -24.03
C ASP A 56 -10.81 8.85 -23.39
N GLY A 57 -10.68 8.95 -22.06
CA GLY A 57 -10.84 10.19 -21.31
C GLY A 57 -12.29 10.59 -21.10
N VAL A 58 -13.21 9.64 -21.20
CA VAL A 58 -14.65 9.84 -20.98
C VAL A 58 -15.01 9.33 -19.59
N ALA A 59 -15.87 10.08 -18.88
CA ALA A 59 -16.43 9.64 -17.62
C ALA A 59 -17.20 8.33 -17.80
N ALA A 60 -16.91 7.35 -16.96
CA ALA A 60 -17.58 6.06 -16.93
C ALA A 60 -18.22 5.85 -15.55
N PRO A 61 -19.34 5.11 -15.46
CA PRO A 61 -19.92 4.80 -14.16
C PRO A 61 -19.08 3.72 -13.45
N GLY A 62 -18.71 3.98 -12.20
CA GLY A 62 -18.31 2.93 -11.26
C GLY A 62 -19.52 2.22 -10.62
N GLU A 63 -19.27 1.40 -9.60
CA GLU A 63 -20.34 0.66 -8.90
C GLU A 63 -21.07 1.55 -7.88
N SER A 64 -22.39 1.67 -8.03
CA SER A 64 -23.22 2.50 -7.15
C SER A 64 -23.10 2.06 -5.69
N GLY A 65 -22.76 2.99 -4.80
CA GLY A 65 -22.60 2.73 -3.36
C GLY A 65 -21.23 2.17 -2.97
N ALA A 66 -20.36 1.88 -3.95
CA ALA A 66 -18.99 1.53 -3.67
C ALA A 66 -18.18 2.75 -3.19
N THR A 67 -17.21 2.53 -2.31
CA THR A 67 -16.21 3.52 -1.91
C THR A 67 -14.85 2.84 -1.75
N GLY A 68 -13.79 3.63 -1.83
CA GLY A 68 -12.45 3.17 -1.52
C GLY A 68 -11.67 4.19 -0.71
N THR A 69 -10.92 3.71 0.28
CA THR A 69 -9.90 4.48 0.98
C THR A 69 -8.56 3.81 0.72
N PHE A 70 -7.62 4.55 0.14
CA PHE A 70 -6.27 4.08 -0.10
C PHE A 70 -5.34 4.98 0.68
N THR A 71 -4.53 4.42 1.56
CA THR A 71 -3.52 5.15 2.31
C THR A 71 -2.16 4.64 1.89
N PHE A 72 -1.30 5.55 1.45
CA PHE A 72 0.04 5.24 1.01
C PHE A 72 1.04 5.97 1.90
N ARG A 73 2.05 5.25 2.38
CA ARG A 73 3.20 5.80 3.10
C ARG A 73 4.44 5.47 2.29
N ILE A 74 5.16 6.49 1.86
CA ILE A 74 6.25 6.37 0.90
C ILE A 74 7.57 6.68 1.61
N ASN A 75 8.59 5.89 1.31
CA ASN A 75 9.99 6.26 1.48
C ASN A 75 10.62 6.24 0.08
N SER A 76 10.73 7.41 -0.55
CA SER A 76 11.24 7.55 -1.91
C SER A 76 12.75 7.33 -2.01
N ASP A 77 13.50 7.56 -0.93
CA ASP A 77 14.94 7.25 -0.89
C ASP A 77 15.22 5.73 -0.98
N LEU A 78 14.31 4.92 -0.44
CA LEU A 78 14.37 3.45 -0.49
C LEU A 78 13.53 2.84 -1.62
N GLU A 79 12.76 3.66 -2.34
CA GLU A 79 11.73 3.24 -3.30
C GLU A 79 10.73 2.24 -2.69
N ILE A 80 10.32 2.46 -1.43
CA ILE A 80 9.34 1.63 -0.72
C ILE A 80 8.02 2.39 -0.57
N ILE A 81 6.92 1.74 -0.94
CA ILE A 81 5.55 2.20 -0.69
C ILE A 81 4.80 1.18 0.17
N CYS A 82 4.41 1.59 1.37
CA CYS A 82 3.49 0.86 2.21
C CYS A 82 2.06 1.32 1.93
N TYR A 83 1.13 0.39 1.86
CA TYR A 83 -0.27 0.64 1.51
C TYR A 83 -1.22 0.04 2.56
N ASP A 84 -2.32 0.73 2.79
CA ASP A 84 -3.53 0.23 3.45
C ASP A 84 -4.72 0.63 2.57
N ILE A 85 -5.35 -0.36 1.95
CA ILE A 85 -6.42 -0.17 0.98
C ILE A 85 -7.66 -0.87 1.52
N ARG A 86 -8.76 -0.12 1.60
CA ARG A 86 -10.07 -0.62 2.00
C ARG A 86 -11.10 -0.24 0.95
N LEU A 87 -11.84 -1.22 0.45
CA LEU A 87 -12.98 -1.03 -0.44
C LEU A 87 -14.26 -1.44 0.28
N GLU A 88 -15.32 -0.63 0.18
CA GLU A 88 -16.66 -0.95 0.70
C GLU A 88 -17.66 -0.94 -0.45
N GLY A 89 -18.67 -1.81 -0.41
CA GLY A 89 -19.72 -1.86 -1.44
C GLY A 89 -19.27 -2.35 -2.82
N VAL A 90 -18.02 -2.78 -2.97
CA VAL A 90 -17.47 -3.36 -4.21
C VAL A 90 -17.86 -4.84 -4.31
N THR A 91 -18.55 -5.23 -5.39
CA THR A 91 -18.99 -6.61 -5.61
C THR A 91 -18.32 -7.26 -6.82
N GLY A 92 -18.48 -8.58 -6.96
CA GLY A 92 -17.92 -9.34 -8.07
C GLY A 92 -16.41 -9.58 -8.02
N ASP A 93 -15.92 -10.32 -9.00
CA ASP A 93 -14.51 -10.69 -9.12
C ASP A 93 -13.67 -9.53 -9.67
N TYR A 94 -12.41 -9.47 -9.26
CA TYR A 94 -11.44 -8.53 -9.82
C TYR A 94 -11.08 -8.90 -11.26
N GLN A 95 -10.93 -7.89 -12.12
CA GLN A 95 -10.44 -8.07 -13.47
C GLN A 95 -9.69 -6.82 -13.92
N SER A 96 -8.51 -7.02 -14.51
CA SER A 96 -7.69 -5.96 -15.08
C SER A 96 -6.78 -6.56 -16.15
N PRO A 97 -6.41 -5.79 -17.19
CA PRO A 97 -5.33 -6.18 -18.09
C PRO A 97 -3.94 -6.16 -17.40
N ALA A 98 -3.80 -5.42 -16.30
CA ALA A 98 -2.57 -5.41 -15.50
C ALA A 98 -2.48 -6.67 -14.61
N LYS A 99 -1.35 -6.87 -13.92
CA LYS A 99 -1.14 -8.04 -13.04
C LYS A 99 -2.20 -8.22 -11.97
N THR A 100 -2.67 -7.11 -11.42
CA THR A 100 -3.76 -7.03 -10.44
C THR A 100 -4.74 -5.95 -10.91
N ALA A 101 -5.81 -5.73 -10.15
CA ALA A 101 -6.89 -4.83 -10.49
C ALA A 101 -6.99 -3.64 -9.53
N THR A 102 -5.91 -3.31 -8.83
CA THR A 102 -5.84 -2.23 -7.84
C THR A 102 -4.55 -1.47 -8.09
N HIS A 103 -4.62 -0.17 -8.37
CA HIS A 103 -3.48 0.55 -8.92
C HIS A 103 -3.29 1.96 -8.34
N ILE A 104 -2.09 2.49 -8.58
CA ILE A 104 -1.87 3.93 -8.76
C ILE A 104 -1.66 4.18 -10.26
N HIS A 105 -2.38 5.15 -10.81
CA HIS A 105 -2.22 5.67 -12.16
C HIS A 105 -1.54 7.04 -12.14
N GLU A 106 -0.70 7.33 -13.14
CA GLU A 106 -0.24 8.70 -13.42
C GLU A 106 -1.31 9.43 -14.24
N ALA A 107 -2.28 10.00 -13.54
CA ALA A 107 -3.42 10.68 -14.12
C ALA A 107 -3.83 11.90 -13.27
N ALA A 108 -3.95 13.05 -13.93
CA ALA A 108 -4.56 14.23 -13.34
C ALA A 108 -6.10 14.09 -13.23
N VAL A 109 -6.73 14.98 -12.46
CA VAL A 109 -8.18 15.02 -12.27
C VAL A 109 -8.89 15.05 -13.62
N GLY A 110 -9.84 14.14 -13.82
CA GLY A 110 -10.64 14.04 -15.05
C GLY A 110 -9.87 13.61 -16.30
N LYS A 111 -8.63 13.13 -16.18
CA LYS A 111 -7.83 12.59 -17.29
C LYS A 111 -7.55 11.10 -17.11
N PRO A 112 -7.43 10.33 -18.20
CA PRO A 112 -6.89 8.99 -18.14
C PRO A 112 -5.37 9.05 -17.99
N GLY A 113 -4.77 7.93 -17.62
CA GLY A 113 -3.33 7.78 -17.52
C GLY A 113 -2.93 6.31 -17.32
N PRO A 114 -1.68 5.94 -17.60
CA PRO A 114 -1.23 4.56 -17.43
C PRO A 114 -1.11 4.20 -15.94
N PRO A 115 -1.33 2.92 -15.57
CA PRO A 115 -0.97 2.45 -14.24
C PRO A 115 0.55 2.51 -14.09
N ARG A 116 1.02 2.88 -12.90
CA ARG A 116 2.45 2.91 -12.53
C ARG A 116 2.80 1.89 -11.44
N ILE A 117 1.84 1.59 -10.55
CA ILE A 117 2.00 0.57 -9.50
C ILE A 117 0.76 -0.32 -9.49
N SER A 118 0.96 -1.63 -9.39
CA SER A 118 -0.08 -2.63 -9.18
C SER A 118 0.04 -3.19 -7.76
N PHE A 119 -1.06 -3.18 -6.99
CA PHE A 119 -1.10 -3.69 -5.61
C PHE A 119 -1.85 -5.02 -5.55
N PRO A 120 -1.57 -5.89 -4.57
CA PRO A 120 -2.42 -7.04 -4.30
C PRO A 120 -3.88 -6.62 -4.12
N ASN A 121 -4.79 -7.33 -4.79
CA ASN A 121 -6.21 -7.00 -4.75
C ASN A 121 -6.77 -7.16 -3.32
N PRO A 122 -7.55 -6.20 -2.80
CA PRO A 122 -8.18 -6.32 -1.49
C PRO A 122 -9.04 -7.57 -1.35
N ALA A 123 -8.92 -8.25 -0.21
CA ALA A 123 -9.58 -9.51 0.09
C ALA A 123 -10.25 -9.48 1.47
N PRO A 124 -11.18 -10.41 1.78
CA PRO A 124 -11.80 -11.35 0.85
C PRO A 124 -12.69 -10.65 -0.18
N ALA A 125 -12.89 -11.26 -1.36
CA ALA A 125 -13.94 -10.83 -2.27
C ALA A 125 -15.32 -11.23 -1.68
N GLY A 126 -16.32 -10.34 -1.77
CA GLY A 126 -17.66 -10.56 -1.23
C GLY A 126 -18.36 -9.26 -0.81
N ASP A 127 -19.44 -9.39 -0.04
CA ASP A 127 -20.30 -8.27 0.40
C ASP A 127 -19.72 -7.46 1.57
N GLY A 128 -18.62 -7.93 2.16
CA GLY A 128 -17.91 -7.24 3.23
C GLY A 128 -16.87 -6.25 2.70
N PRO A 129 -16.29 -5.44 3.59
CA PRO A 129 -15.16 -4.61 3.20
C PRO A 129 -14.00 -5.49 2.72
N ARG A 130 -13.42 -5.13 1.59
CA ARG A 130 -12.24 -5.79 1.04
C ARG A 130 -11.00 -5.00 1.46
N THR A 131 -10.00 -5.66 2.02
CA THR A 131 -8.79 -4.97 2.52
C THR A 131 -7.50 -5.54 1.92
N SER A 132 -6.52 -4.69 1.66
CA SER A 132 -5.16 -5.05 1.26
C SER A 132 -4.17 -4.18 2.01
N SER A 133 -3.16 -4.78 2.63
CA SER A 133 -2.08 -4.03 3.27
C SER A 133 -0.74 -4.73 3.09
N GLY A 134 0.33 -3.94 3.12
CA GLY A 134 1.69 -4.41 2.93
C GLY A 134 2.63 -3.29 2.51
N CYS A 135 3.86 -3.66 2.14
CA CYS A 135 4.82 -2.73 1.56
C CYS A 135 5.48 -3.36 0.33
N LEU A 136 5.62 -2.57 -0.73
CA LEU A 136 6.28 -2.95 -1.97
C LEU A 136 7.53 -2.10 -2.17
N GLN A 137 8.61 -2.72 -2.62
CA GLN A 137 9.82 -2.04 -3.04
C GLN A 137 9.96 -2.08 -4.56
N GLY A 138 10.26 -0.94 -5.17
CA GLY A 138 10.55 -0.81 -6.61
C GLY A 138 11.83 -1.56 -7.03
N PRO A 139 12.07 -1.72 -8.34
CA PRO A 139 11.33 -1.14 -9.46
C PRO A 139 9.91 -1.72 -9.61
N PHE A 140 8.97 -0.86 -9.98
CA PHE A 140 7.56 -1.22 -10.15
C PHE A 140 7.28 -1.62 -11.60
N THR A 141 6.37 -2.57 -11.79
CA THR A 141 5.86 -2.92 -13.12
C THR A 141 4.39 -3.25 -13.02
N THR A 142 3.63 -3.07 -14.08
CA THR A 142 2.17 -3.29 -14.06
C THR A 142 1.74 -4.46 -14.90
N GLY A 143 2.60 -4.95 -15.80
CA GLY A 143 2.28 -5.94 -16.83
C GLY A 143 1.62 -5.32 -18.07
N ILE A 144 1.35 -4.01 -18.07
CA ILE A 144 0.84 -3.29 -19.24
C ILE A 144 2.02 -2.76 -20.05
N LEU A 145 2.03 -3.05 -21.36
CA LEU A 145 3.03 -2.51 -22.27
C LEU A 145 2.48 -1.30 -23.04
N ALA A 146 3.20 -0.19 -22.99
CA ALA A 146 3.02 0.96 -23.87
C ALA A 146 4.25 1.07 -24.79
N GLU A 147 4.04 1.02 -26.10
CA GLU A 147 5.13 1.04 -27.10
C GLU A 147 6.22 -0.03 -26.85
N GLY A 148 5.84 -1.16 -26.24
CA GLY A 148 6.74 -2.27 -25.93
C GLY A 148 7.48 -2.17 -24.59
N VAL A 149 7.21 -1.13 -23.79
CA VAL A 149 7.82 -0.90 -22.46
C VAL A 149 6.74 -1.02 -21.38
N ASP A 150 7.05 -1.64 -20.24
CA ASP A 150 6.10 -1.73 -19.12
C ASP A 150 5.76 -0.34 -18.59
N THR A 151 4.49 -0.06 -18.31
CA THR A 151 4.09 1.28 -17.86
C THR A 151 4.57 1.62 -16.45
N GLY A 152 5.02 0.66 -15.64
CA GLY A 152 5.73 0.95 -14.39
C GLY A 152 7.24 1.17 -14.59
N GLU A 153 7.80 0.81 -15.75
CA GLU A 153 9.23 0.94 -15.98
C GLU A 153 9.68 2.41 -15.98
N GLY A 154 10.74 2.71 -15.22
CA GLY A 154 11.27 4.06 -15.08
C GLY A 154 10.45 5.00 -14.18
N PHE A 155 9.32 4.54 -13.65
CA PHE A 155 8.57 5.27 -12.62
C PHE A 155 9.30 5.19 -11.27
N THR A 156 9.28 6.29 -10.50
CA THR A 156 9.85 6.36 -9.14
C THR A 156 8.88 7.03 -8.18
N LEU A 157 8.93 6.65 -6.90
CA LEU A 157 8.04 7.22 -5.88
C LEU A 157 8.25 8.73 -5.68
N ALA A 158 9.46 9.23 -5.94
CA ALA A 158 9.74 10.66 -5.94
C ALA A 158 8.85 11.46 -6.93
N GLN A 159 8.33 10.84 -7.99
CA GLN A 159 7.39 11.48 -8.92
C GLN A 159 6.03 11.75 -8.26
N ILE A 160 5.53 10.83 -7.41
CA ILE A 160 4.33 11.07 -6.60
C ILE A 160 4.55 12.22 -5.63
N GLU A 161 5.71 12.26 -4.96
CA GLU A 161 6.03 13.32 -4.00
C GLU A 161 6.12 14.70 -4.65
N ALA A 162 6.68 14.77 -5.86
CA ALA A 162 6.79 16.00 -6.62
C ALA A 162 5.43 16.52 -7.11
N ASN A 163 4.48 15.64 -7.43
CA ASN A 163 3.18 16.03 -7.96
C ASN A 163 2.06 15.02 -7.61
N PRO A 164 1.56 14.97 -6.37
CA PRO A 164 0.55 13.99 -5.98
C PRO A 164 -0.79 14.19 -6.71
N ALA A 165 -1.12 15.43 -7.09
CA ALA A 165 -2.31 15.74 -7.89
C ALA A 165 -2.23 15.22 -9.33
N GLY A 166 -1.08 14.68 -9.75
CA GLY A 166 -0.89 13.95 -10.99
C GLY A 166 -1.16 12.45 -10.89
N PHE A 167 -1.60 11.92 -9.74
CA PHE A 167 -1.79 10.48 -9.53
C PHE A 167 -3.14 10.10 -8.93
N THR A 168 -3.77 9.05 -9.43
CA THR A 168 -5.03 8.51 -8.90
C THR A 168 -4.89 7.10 -8.36
N GLY A 169 -5.70 6.75 -7.37
CA GLY A 169 -5.90 5.37 -6.93
C GLY A 169 -7.24 4.83 -7.44
N ASP A 170 -7.27 3.57 -7.86
CA ASP A 170 -8.48 2.90 -8.33
C ASP A 170 -8.49 1.39 -8.06
N SER A 171 -9.63 0.79 -8.36
CA SER A 171 -9.75 -0.67 -8.46
C SER A 171 -10.72 -1.04 -9.58
N HIS A 172 -10.66 -2.27 -10.07
CA HIS A 172 -11.47 -2.75 -11.20
C HIS A 172 -12.10 -4.11 -10.90
N THR A 173 -13.33 -4.30 -11.37
CA THR A 173 -14.04 -5.59 -11.28
C THR A 173 -14.53 -6.01 -12.65
N VAL A 174 -14.94 -7.27 -12.79
CA VAL A 174 -15.52 -7.80 -14.04
C VAL A 174 -16.69 -6.95 -14.54
N THR A 175 -17.51 -6.42 -13.62
CA THR A 175 -18.68 -5.58 -13.95
C THR A 175 -18.33 -4.11 -14.16
N SER A 176 -17.16 -3.67 -13.68
CA SER A 176 -16.68 -2.29 -13.80
C SER A 176 -15.23 -2.26 -14.33
N PRO A 177 -14.99 -2.70 -15.58
CA PRO A 177 -13.62 -2.84 -16.12
C PRO A 177 -12.90 -1.50 -16.32
N ALA A 178 -13.63 -0.40 -16.51
CA ALA A 178 -13.04 0.95 -16.56
C ALA A 178 -12.62 1.47 -15.17
N GLY A 179 -13.08 0.83 -14.09
CA GLY A 179 -12.87 1.20 -12.70
C GLY A 179 -14.16 1.05 -11.91
N VAL A 180 -14.09 0.40 -10.75
CA VAL A 180 -15.20 0.29 -9.79
C VAL A 180 -15.31 1.53 -8.91
N VAL A 181 -14.16 2.08 -8.51
CA VAL A 181 -13.99 3.35 -7.81
C VAL A 181 -12.69 3.99 -8.27
N ARG A 182 -12.62 5.33 -8.25
CA ARG A 182 -11.41 6.10 -8.54
C ARG A 182 -11.33 7.33 -7.65
N GLY A 183 -10.12 7.79 -7.32
CA GLY A 183 -9.93 9.08 -6.64
C GLY A 183 -8.52 9.64 -6.84
N GLN A 184 -8.34 10.93 -6.57
CA GLN A 184 -7.03 11.60 -6.62
C GLN A 184 -6.23 11.40 -5.33
N LEU A 185 -4.91 11.27 -5.44
CA LEU A 185 -4.00 11.31 -4.30
C LEU A 185 -3.98 12.72 -3.69
N SER A 186 -4.07 12.78 -2.36
CA SER A 186 -3.91 13.99 -1.55
C SER A 186 -2.89 13.72 -0.45
N ALA A 187 -1.98 14.65 -0.21
CA ALA A 187 -1.01 14.53 0.87
C ALA A 187 -1.69 14.53 2.25
N ILE A 188 -1.16 13.73 3.17
CA ILE A 188 -1.53 13.69 4.59
C ILE A 188 -0.25 13.74 5.45
N PRO A 189 -0.33 14.15 6.73
CA PRO A 189 0.85 14.16 7.60
C PRO A 189 1.49 12.78 7.73
N VAL A 190 2.83 12.72 7.68
CA VAL A 190 3.60 11.50 8.01
C VAL A 190 3.38 11.20 9.50
N GLY A 191 2.87 10.01 9.81
CA GLY A 191 2.40 9.63 11.16
C GLY A 191 0.91 9.92 11.41
N GLY A 192 0.20 10.49 10.44
CA GLY A 192 -1.21 10.86 10.51
C GLY A 192 -2.16 9.77 10.06
N VAL A 193 -2.07 8.58 10.67
CA VAL A 193 -3.19 7.73 11.08
C VAL A 193 -2.56 6.64 11.94
N ASP A 194 -2.87 6.63 13.24
CA ASP A 194 -2.65 5.46 14.08
C ASP A 194 -3.53 4.31 13.53
N THR A 195 -3.08 3.63 12.47
CA THR A 195 -3.69 2.38 12.01
C THR A 195 -3.28 1.26 12.98
N GLY A 196 -3.66 1.40 14.25
CA GLY A 196 -3.92 0.35 15.24
C GLY A 196 -3.00 -0.88 15.36
N ALA A 197 -1.79 -0.86 14.80
CA ALA A 197 -0.93 -2.04 14.69
C ALA A 197 0.53 -1.60 14.66
N GLY A 198 1.10 -1.31 15.83
CA GLY A 198 2.53 -0.98 15.93
C GLY A 198 3.05 -0.71 17.35
N GLY A 199 2.30 -1.11 18.39
CA GLY A 199 2.70 -0.91 19.78
C GLY A 199 3.38 -2.13 20.40
N ALA A 200 4.39 -2.70 19.76
CA ALA A 200 5.37 -3.52 20.49
C ALA A 200 6.45 -2.57 21.00
N ALA A 201 6.10 -1.79 22.03
CA ALA A 201 7.11 -1.15 22.85
C ALA A 201 7.96 -2.26 23.47
N ASP A 202 9.24 -2.23 23.16
CA ASP A 202 10.29 -2.98 23.80
C ASP A 202 10.09 -2.86 25.32
N ALA A 203 9.58 -3.92 25.94
CA ALA A 203 9.44 -3.99 27.38
C ALA A 203 10.83 -4.27 27.95
N GLY A 204 11.67 -3.24 27.96
CA GLY A 204 12.86 -3.18 28.79
C GLY A 204 12.41 -3.16 30.25
N MET A 205 12.20 -4.35 30.84
CA MET A 205 12.01 -4.49 32.27
C MET A 205 13.24 -3.97 32.99
N ASN A 206 13.10 -2.83 33.66
CA ASN A 206 14.01 -2.44 34.74
C ASN A 206 13.26 -2.68 36.07
N PRO A 207 13.62 -3.70 36.87
CA PRO A 207 12.87 -4.05 38.06
C PRO A 207 13.43 -3.25 39.23
N LEU A 208 12.82 -2.11 39.58
CA LEU A 208 12.98 -1.58 40.93
C LEU A 208 11.91 -0.55 41.28
N VAL A 209 11.16 -0.87 42.34
CA VAL A 209 10.41 0.04 43.22
C VAL A 209 9.13 0.67 42.69
N VAL A 210 7.97 0.04 42.96
CA VAL A 210 6.89 0.70 43.74
C VAL A 210 6.18 -0.36 44.57
N SER A 211 6.33 -0.24 45.88
CA SER A 211 5.68 -1.04 46.91
C SER A 211 4.38 -0.37 47.39
N ALA A 212 3.42 -1.22 47.81
CA ALA A 212 2.34 -0.95 48.77
C ALA A 212 1.17 -0.04 48.30
N ALA A 213 -0.11 -0.29 48.60
CA ALA A 213 -0.77 -1.38 49.30
C ALA A 213 -2.30 -1.33 49.03
N VAL A 214 -2.88 -2.50 48.77
CA VAL A 214 -4.10 -3.08 49.38
C VAL A 214 -5.21 -2.15 49.89
N GLY A 215 -6.39 -2.25 49.27
CA GLY A 215 -7.57 -2.80 49.96
C GLY A 215 -8.73 -1.86 50.33
N GLY A 216 -9.95 -2.37 50.11
CA GLY A 216 -11.05 -2.16 51.06
C GLY A 216 -12.29 -1.42 50.53
N ALA A 217 -13.32 -2.19 50.19
CA ALA A 217 -14.70 -1.73 50.24
C ALA A 217 -15.05 -1.28 51.67
N GLY A 218 -15.74 -0.14 51.82
CA GLY A 218 -16.10 0.43 53.12
C GLY A 218 -17.29 1.37 53.03
N LEU A 219 -18.35 1.00 53.76
CA LEU A 219 -19.68 1.58 53.85
C LEU A 219 -19.75 2.93 54.60
N LEU A 220 -20.78 3.71 54.25
CA LEU A 220 -21.64 4.56 55.11
C LEU A 220 -21.02 5.64 56.01
N ALA A 221 -21.50 6.88 55.88
CA ALA A 221 -22.43 7.49 56.85
C ALA A 221 -22.58 9.01 56.66
N ALA A 222 -23.80 9.48 56.89
CA ALA A 222 -24.26 10.86 56.78
C ALA A 222 -23.81 11.74 57.96
N SER A 223 -23.71 13.05 57.75
CA SER A 223 -24.05 14.07 58.77
C SER A 223 -24.45 15.38 58.10
N ALA A 224 -25.71 15.78 58.29
CA ALA A 224 -26.18 17.14 58.06
C ALA A 224 -25.70 18.07 59.20
N VAL A 225 -25.62 19.39 58.94
CA VAL A 225 -26.11 20.47 59.83
C VAL A 225 -25.89 21.85 59.18
N LEU A 226 -27.01 22.38 58.66
CA LEU A 226 -27.62 23.70 58.85
C LEU A 226 -26.78 25.02 58.93
N VAL A 227 -27.13 25.91 57.99
CA VAL A 227 -27.65 27.29 58.17
C VAL A 227 -26.79 28.33 58.91
N HIS A 228 -26.35 29.36 58.17
CA HIS A 228 -26.84 30.71 58.49
C HIS A 228 -26.95 31.65 57.28
N ARG A 229 -28.03 32.43 57.32
CA ARG A 229 -28.58 33.33 56.31
C ARG A 229 -27.92 34.73 56.37
N ARG A 230 -28.28 35.52 55.34
CA ARG A 230 -28.50 37.00 55.30
C ARG A 230 -27.33 37.76 54.65
N ARG A 231 -27.56 38.74 53.77
CA ARG A 231 -28.76 39.52 53.39
C ARG A 231 -28.39 40.42 52.18
N ALA A 232 -29.40 40.74 51.36
CA ALA A 232 -29.65 42.06 50.75
C ALA A 232 -28.61 42.61 49.73
N SER A 233 -28.94 43.32 48.66
CA SER A 233 -30.19 43.87 48.13
C SER A 233 -29.90 44.48 46.75
N ALA A 234 -30.95 44.54 45.91
CA ALA A 234 -31.31 45.62 44.97
C ALA A 234 -30.32 46.05 43.86
N GLY A 235 -30.76 46.31 42.63
CA GLY A 235 -32.12 46.32 42.11
C GLY A 235 -32.21 46.97 40.73
N ARG A 236 -33.43 46.84 40.19
CA ARG A 236 -34.07 47.51 39.04
C ARG A 236 -33.50 47.27 37.65
#